data_AF-A0A258SB07-F1
#
_entry.id   AF-A0A258SB07-F1
#
_cell.length_a   1.000
_cell.length_b   1.000
_cell.length_c   1.000
_cell.angle_alpha   90.00
_cell.angle_beta   90.00
_cell.angle_gamma   90.00
#
_symmetry.space_group_name_H-M   'P 1'
#
loop_
_entity.id
_entity.type
_entity.pdbx_description
1 polymer ?
#
loop_
_entity_poly.entity_id
_entity_poly.type
_entity_poly.pdbx_seq_one_letter_code
_entity_poly.pdbx_strand_id
1 'polypeptide(L)'
;MTRRAVIIGGAVFALAARAEAAITLSAALDAAAAERDPAKALAMLDGFDPRDFPPVSALDLITARAGLAADIALASNPSFDLRLQRLIGTHRGAAAIERRLIREQQVATLAALRLFDTLGIGGATPGARFRRLWSELDGRFADSDAGRDAAIAAMNTTLDRLRAMLPALIGPVPGYCRDVVATRGSPEEQSSGKVGARRLPMPGRPGAYVVDLTRMADRPRCSLPSVVAHELLPGHMIQLPIEAAARPHKLRLSYAPGFAEGWSIHAERLVARAGAWADDPRAMLGYLHWRLFRITRARADIGIHVHGWSIDEARARLDEWQGVPAYFAPFETDLARIAAEPATRTAEMLFALAIEDGARGKRGAALIAFHQAILVDGRMRSDEIRRRA
;
A
#
# COMPACT_ATOMS: atom_id res chain seq x y z
N MET A 1 -13.67 -22.22 -52.12
CA MET A 1 -13.15 -21.42 -50.99
C MET A 1 -13.08 -22.29 -49.74
N THR A 2 -11.88 -22.55 -49.22
CA THR A 2 -11.64 -23.55 -48.15
C THR A 2 -11.97 -23.01 -46.76
N ARG A 3 -12.57 -23.84 -45.90
CA ARG A 3 -12.95 -23.56 -44.49
C ARG A 3 -11.89 -22.85 -43.63
N ARG A 4 -10.59 -22.92 -43.99
CA ARG A 4 -9.49 -22.19 -43.32
C ARG A 4 -9.51 -20.67 -43.53
N ALA A 5 -10.04 -20.15 -44.64
CA ALA A 5 -10.09 -18.71 -44.90
C ALA A 5 -11.17 -17.99 -44.09
N VAL A 6 -12.27 -18.69 -43.75
CA VAL A 6 -13.40 -18.14 -42.98
C VAL A 6 -13.06 -17.97 -41.49
N ILE A 7 -12.23 -18.86 -40.93
CA ILE A 7 -11.82 -18.81 -39.52
C ILE A 7 -10.82 -17.66 -39.27
N ILE A 8 -9.91 -17.40 -40.22
CA ILE A 8 -8.94 -16.30 -40.11
C ILE A 8 -9.64 -14.94 -40.28
N GLY A 9 -10.59 -14.84 -41.22
CA GLY A 9 -11.39 -13.61 -41.41
C GLY A 9 -12.25 -13.25 -40.20
N GLY A 10 -12.91 -14.23 -39.57
CA GLY A 10 -13.74 -13.99 -38.37
C GLY A 10 -12.93 -13.55 -37.15
N ALA A 11 -11.72 -14.10 -36.96
CA ALA A 11 -10.83 -13.70 -35.87
C ALA A 11 -10.26 -12.27 -36.07
N VAL A 12 -9.95 -11.89 -37.31
CA VAL A 12 -9.44 -10.54 -37.64
C VAL A 12 -10.54 -9.48 -37.51
N PHE A 13 -11.77 -9.77 -37.94
CA PHE A 13 -12.91 -8.86 -37.75
C PHE A 13 -13.31 -8.71 -36.27
N ALA A 14 -13.27 -9.79 -35.48
CA ALA A 14 -13.51 -9.71 -34.04
C ALA A 14 -12.40 -8.92 -33.32
N LEU A 15 -11.15 -8.99 -33.78
CA LEU A 15 -10.06 -8.16 -33.26
C LEU A 15 -10.22 -6.68 -33.64
N ALA A 16 -10.63 -6.40 -34.87
CA ALA A 16 -10.84 -5.03 -35.36
C ALA A 16 -12.04 -4.36 -34.69
N ALA A 17 -13.17 -5.05 -34.52
CA ALA A 17 -14.34 -4.54 -33.79
C ALA A 17 -14.04 -4.33 -32.30
N ARG A 18 -13.20 -5.19 -31.68
CA ARG A 18 -12.70 -4.97 -30.30
C ARG A 18 -11.73 -3.80 -30.20
N ALA A 19 -10.95 -3.53 -31.24
CA ALA A 19 -10.08 -2.35 -31.32
C ALA A 19 -10.90 -1.05 -31.51
N GLU A 20 -11.96 -1.08 -32.33
CA GLU A 20 -12.92 0.04 -32.45
C GLU A 20 -13.68 0.32 -31.15
N ALA A 21 -14.07 -0.72 -30.40
CA ALA A 21 -14.67 -0.56 -29.06
C ALA A 21 -13.70 0.01 -28.01
N ALA A 22 -12.39 -0.28 -28.11
CA ALA A 22 -11.38 0.33 -27.25
C ALA A 22 -11.17 1.82 -27.56
N ILE A 23 -11.41 2.23 -28.81
CA ILE A 23 -11.35 3.62 -29.26
C ILE A 23 -12.58 4.45 -28.79
N THR A 24 -13.65 3.82 -28.29
CA THR A 24 -14.84 4.53 -27.73
C THR A 24 -14.85 4.60 -26.20
N LEU A 25 -14.40 3.56 -25.47
CA LEU A 25 -14.33 3.61 -23.99
C LEU A 25 -13.23 4.55 -23.48
N SER A 26 -12.03 4.52 -24.07
CA SER A 26 -10.94 5.39 -23.64
C SER A 26 -11.32 6.87 -23.80
N ALA A 27 -11.92 7.22 -24.94
CA ALA A 27 -12.39 8.58 -25.19
C ALA A 27 -13.51 9.00 -24.21
N ALA A 28 -14.44 8.08 -23.89
CA ALA A 28 -15.47 8.35 -22.90
C ALA A 28 -14.90 8.53 -21.48
N LEU A 29 -13.90 7.73 -21.09
CA LEU A 29 -13.19 7.89 -19.82
C LEU A 29 -12.41 9.21 -19.76
N ASP A 30 -11.79 9.64 -20.85
CA ASP A 30 -11.11 10.94 -20.94
C ASP A 30 -12.10 12.11 -20.85
N ALA A 31 -13.23 12.02 -21.54
CA ALA A 31 -14.31 13.00 -21.46
C ALA A 31 -14.91 13.08 -20.04
N ALA A 32 -15.21 11.93 -19.43
CA ALA A 32 -15.70 11.84 -18.06
C ALA A 32 -14.70 12.44 -17.05
N ALA A 33 -13.40 12.28 -17.28
CA ALA A 33 -12.39 12.86 -16.41
C ALA A 33 -12.17 14.36 -16.60
N ALA A 34 -12.57 14.92 -17.74
CA ALA A 34 -12.53 16.36 -18.01
C ALA A 34 -13.82 17.07 -17.55
N GLU A 35 -14.92 16.32 -17.38
CA GLU A 35 -16.19 16.81 -16.90
C GLU A 35 -16.15 17.09 -15.38
N ARG A 36 -16.66 18.25 -14.98
CA ARG A 36 -16.66 18.72 -13.58
C ARG A 36 -17.88 18.25 -12.81
N ASP A 37 -18.98 18.00 -13.50
CA ASP A 37 -20.21 17.46 -12.92
C ASP A 37 -20.13 15.92 -12.88
N PRO A 38 -20.02 15.31 -11.69
CA PRO A 38 -19.85 13.85 -11.59
C PRO A 38 -21.06 13.07 -12.11
N ALA A 39 -22.26 13.66 -12.12
CA ALA A 39 -23.44 13.01 -12.69
C ALA A 39 -23.38 12.96 -14.22
N LYS A 40 -22.93 14.04 -14.87
CA LYS A 40 -22.70 14.05 -16.32
C LYS A 40 -21.55 13.13 -16.71
N ALA A 41 -20.46 13.16 -15.97
CA ALA A 41 -19.32 12.27 -16.17
C ALA A 41 -19.72 10.79 -16.05
N LEU A 42 -20.58 10.44 -15.08
CA LEU A 42 -21.10 9.09 -14.92
C LEU A 42 -21.98 8.68 -16.12
N ALA A 43 -22.88 9.57 -16.55
CA ALA A 43 -23.77 9.31 -17.69
C ALA A 43 -23.00 9.03 -19.00
N MET A 44 -21.85 9.66 -19.21
CA MET A 44 -20.97 9.38 -20.35
C MET A 44 -20.47 7.93 -20.37
N LEU A 45 -20.46 7.26 -19.22
CA LEU A 45 -19.98 5.89 -19.08
C LEU A 45 -21.10 4.86 -19.11
N ASP A 46 -22.39 5.22 -18.99
CA ASP A 46 -23.52 4.27 -18.76
C ASP A 46 -23.77 3.29 -19.91
N GLY A 47 -23.45 3.65 -21.15
CA GLY A 47 -23.66 2.79 -22.32
C GLY A 47 -22.70 1.60 -22.45
N PHE A 48 -21.65 1.53 -21.61
CA PHE A 48 -20.61 0.51 -21.73
C PHE A 48 -20.83 -0.70 -20.81
N ASP A 49 -20.72 -1.91 -21.31
CA ASP A 49 -20.72 -3.12 -20.46
C ASP A 49 -19.28 -3.55 -20.16
N PRO A 50 -18.85 -3.63 -18.88
CA PRO A 50 -17.50 -4.10 -18.53
C PRO A 50 -17.12 -5.46 -19.13
N ARG A 51 -18.10 -6.32 -19.42
CA ARG A 51 -17.88 -7.67 -20.00
C ARG A 51 -17.38 -7.64 -21.44
N ASP A 52 -17.56 -6.51 -22.14
CA ASP A 52 -17.13 -6.34 -23.51
C ASP A 52 -15.65 -5.95 -23.62
N PHE A 53 -15.00 -5.66 -22.48
CA PHE A 53 -13.64 -5.13 -22.43
C PHE A 53 -12.64 -6.11 -21.82
N PRO A 54 -11.35 -6.01 -22.20
CA PRO A 54 -10.26 -6.69 -21.50
C PRO A 54 -10.23 -6.33 -20.00
N PRO A 55 -9.64 -7.18 -19.13
CA PRO A 55 -9.68 -6.99 -17.67
C PRO A 55 -9.29 -5.60 -17.19
N VAL A 56 -8.20 -5.03 -17.71
CA VAL A 56 -7.74 -3.68 -17.32
C VAL A 56 -8.80 -2.61 -17.64
N SER A 57 -9.32 -2.58 -18.86
CA SER A 57 -10.32 -1.59 -19.30
C SER A 57 -11.67 -1.79 -18.61
N ALA A 58 -12.04 -3.04 -18.33
CA ALA A 58 -13.21 -3.36 -17.51
C ALA A 58 -13.07 -2.79 -16.09
N LEU A 59 -11.88 -2.91 -15.48
CA LEU A 59 -11.60 -2.35 -14.17
C LEU A 59 -11.59 -0.81 -14.18
N ASP A 60 -11.10 -0.19 -15.25
CA ASP A 60 -11.15 1.26 -15.41
C ASP A 60 -12.61 1.76 -15.39
N LEU A 61 -13.48 1.12 -16.17
CA LEU A 61 -14.91 1.44 -16.23
C LEU A 61 -15.61 1.19 -14.89
N ILE A 62 -15.41 0.02 -14.27
CA ILE A 62 -16.02 -0.33 -12.98
C ILE A 62 -15.58 0.66 -11.89
N THR A 63 -14.30 0.97 -11.83
CA THR A 63 -13.73 1.86 -10.82
C THR A 63 -14.18 3.30 -11.03
N ALA A 64 -14.19 3.79 -12.27
CA ALA A 64 -14.66 5.13 -12.61
C ALA A 64 -16.14 5.32 -12.25
N ARG A 65 -17.02 4.40 -12.66
CA ARG A 65 -18.46 4.47 -12.33
C ARG A 65 -18.70 4.48 -10.83
N ALA A 66 -18.06 3.56 -10.09
CA ALA A 66 -18.21 3.48 -8.63
C ALA A 66 -17.69 4.74 -7.92
N GLY A 67 -16.59 5.32 -8.42
CA GLY A 67 -16.00 6.54 -7.90
C GLY A 67 -16.86 7.78 -8.15
N LEU A 68 -17.35 7.94 -9.38
CA LEU A 68 -18.24 9.04 -9.77
C LEU A 68 -19.56 8.99 -9.01
N ALA A 69 -20.14 7.80 -8.83
CA ALA A 69 -21.33 7.63 -7.98
C ALA A 69 -21.07 8.07 -6.52
N ALA A 70 -19.88 7.79 -5.98
CA ALA A 70 -19.49 8.26 -4.66
C ALA A 70 -19.30 9.79 -4.62
N ASP A 71 -18.76 10.40 -5.67
CA ASP A 71 -18.64 11.86 -5.78
C ASP A 71 -20.01 12.56 -5.82
N ILE A 72 -21.00 11.98 -6.52
CA ILE A 72 -22.39 12.47 -6.51
C ILE A 72 -22.94 12.44 -5.08
N ALA A 73 -22.80 11.32 -4.38
CA ALA A 73 -23.29 11.19 -3.00
C ALA A 73 -22.59 12.16 -2.04
N LEU A 74 -21.28 12.36 -2.21
CA LEU A 74 -20.49 13.30 -1.42
C LEU A 74 -20.90 14.76 -1.63
N ALA A 75 -21.27 15.13 -2.86
CA ALA A 75 -21.74 16.48 -3.17
C ALA A 75 -23.04 16.82 -2.41
N SER A 76 -23.89 15.83 -2.15
CA SER A 76 -25.13 16.02 -1.40
C SER A 76 -24.98 15.87 0.12
N ASN A 77 -24.11 14.97 0.59
CA ASN A 77 -23.96 14.67 2.01
C ASN A 77 -22.49 14.31 2.35
N PRO A 78 -21.62 15.31 2.57
CA PRO A 78 -20.21 15.03 2.87
C PRO A 78 -20.07 14.33 4.22
N SER A 79 -19.73 13.05 4.21
CA SER A 79 -19.54 12.24 5.42
C SER A 79 -18.25 11.40 5.35
N PHE A 80 -17.75 10.99 6.51
CA PHE A 80 -16.58 10.11 6.60
C PHE A 80 -16.80 8.80 5.84
N ASP A 81 -17.97 8.17 5.99
CA ASP A 81 -18.30 6.93 5.32
C ASP A 81 -18.35 7.09 3.79
N LEU A 82 -18.94 8.18 3.26
CA LEU A 82 -18.95 8.42 1.81
C LEU A 82 -17.55 8.75 1.26
N ARG A 83 -16.71 9.45 2.02
CA ARG A 83 -15.30 9.68 1.65
C ARG A 83 -14.53 8.37 1.61
N LEU A 84 -14.75 7.51 2.59
CA LEU A 84 -14.14 6.19 2.62
C LEU A 84 -14.64 5.35 1.44
N GLN A 85 -15.95 5.32 1.18
CA GLN A 85 -16.54 4.65 0.02
C GLN A 85 -15.88 5.13 -1.28
N ARG A 86 -15.67 6.44 -1.46
CA ARG A 86 -14.96 6.99 -2.62
C ARG A 86 -13.56 6.40 -2.77
N LEU A 87 -12.80 6.27 -1.67
CA LEU A 87 -11.40 5.83 -1.67
C LEU A 87 -11.23 4.31 -1.84
N ILE A 88 -12.08 3.49 -1.24
CA ILE A 88 -11.81 2.05 -1.11
C ILE A 88 -12.82 1.11 -1.78
N GLY A 89 -14.08 1.51 -1.96
CA GLY A 89 -15.13 0.54 -2.28
C GLY A 89 -16.21 0.41 -1.22
N THR A 90 -17.00 -0.65 -1.33
CA THR A 90 -17.98 -1.03 -0.32
C THR A 90 -17.27 -1.39 0.98
N HIS A 91 -17.74 -0.78 2.07
CA HIS A 91 -17.24 -1.00 3.43
C HIS A 91 -18.41 -1.23 4.39
N ARG A 92 -18.11 -1.59 5.64
CA ARG A 92 -19.11 -1.95 6.66
C ARG A 92 -19.51 -0.79 7.59
N GLY A 93 -19.25 0.46 7.19
CA GLY A 93 -19.40 1.64 8.02
C GLY A 93 -18.30 1.83 9.09
N ALA A 94 -18.10 3.07 9.53
CA ALA A 94 -17.03 3.46 10.45
C ALA A 94 -17.00 2.62 11.75
N ALA A 95 -18.15 2.36 12.37
CA ALA A 95 -18.22 1.60 13.63
C ALA A 95 -17.73 0.15 13.49
N ALA A 96 -18.04 -0.53 12.38
CA ALA A 96 -17.56 -1.90 12.15
C ALA A 96 -16.07 -1.94 11.81
N ILE A 97 -15.60 -0.93 11.08
CA ILE A 97 -14.17 -0.73 10.78
C ILE A 97 -13.39 -0.51 12.06
N GLU A 98 -13.85 0.40 12.93
CA GLU A 98 -13.20 0.69 14.20
C GLU A 98 -13.08 -0.56 15.07
N ARG A 99 -14.15 -1.36 15.19
CA ARG A 99 -14.10 -2.65 15.90
C ARG A 99 -13.06 -3.61 15.30
N ARG A 100 -12.88 -3.62 13.97
CA ARG A 100 -11.83 -4.44 13.34
C ARG A 100 -10.44 -3.89 13.67
N LEU A 101 -10.22 -2.58 13.56
CA LEU A 101 -8.93 -1.94 13.84
C LEU A 101 -8.52 -2.14 15.30
N ILE A 102 -9.44 -2.07 16.25
CA ILE A 102 -9.19 -2.37 17.67
C ILE A 102 -8.67 -3.80 17.84
N ARG A 103 -9.29 -4.78 17.17
CA ARG A 103 -8.83 -6.19 17.23
C ARG A 103 -7.44 -6.35 16.60
N GLU A 104 -7.20 -5.74 15.45
CA GLU A 104 -5.89 -5.80 14.80
C GLU A 104 -4.79 -5.16 15.66
N GLN A 105 -5.09 -4.04 16.33
CA GLN A 105 -4.18 -3.43 17.29
C GLN A 105 -3.91 -4.38 18.45
N GLN A 106 -4.94 -4.94 19.08
CA GLN A 106 -4.77 -5.87 20.21
C GLN A 106 -3.88 -7.05 19.83
N VAL A 107 -4.08 -7.64 18.66
CA VAL A 107 -3.25 -8.76 18.16
C VAL A 107 -1.79 -8.33 18.00
N ALA A 108 -1.53 -7.19 17.36
CA ALA A 108 -0.17 -6.69 17.15
C ALA A 108 0.51 -6.30 18.48
N THR A 109 -0.22 -5.64 19.38
CA THR A 109 0.27 -5.26 20.72
C THR A 109 0.62 -6.49 21.53
N LEU A 110 -0.24 -7.51 21.59
CA LEU A 110 0.05 -8.74 22.34
C LEU A 110 1.26 -9.49 21.78
N ALA A 111 1.44 -9.51 20.46
CA ALA A 111 2.63 -10.07 19.85
C ALA A 111 3.90 -9.30 20.25
N ALA A 112 3.84 -7.96 20.26
CA ALA A 112 4.95 -7.12 20.65
C ALA A 112 5.30 -7.28 22.14
N LEU A 113 4.29 -7.31 23.03
CA LEU A 113 4.50 -7.48 24.47
C LEU A 113 5.24 -8.78 24.79
N ARG A 114 4.88 -9.90 24.16
CA ARG A 114 5.60 -11.18 24.35
C ARG A 114 7.07 -11.10 23.94
N LEU A 115 7.38 -10.42 22.85
CA LEU A 115 8.75 -10.22 22.39
C LEU A 115 9.51 -9.29 23.33
N PHE A 116 8.88 -8.22 23.80
CA PHE A 116 9.47 -7.33 24.81
C PHE A 116 9.80 -8.08 26.09
N ASP A 117 8.90 -8.94 26.58
CA ASP A 117 9.14 -9.74 27.78
C ASP A 117 10.31 -10.71 27.57
N THR A 118 10.40 -11.35 26.40
CA THR A 118 11.53 -12.23 26.03
C THR A 118 12.86 -11.48 25.98
N LEU A 119 12.84 -10.21 25.55
CA LEU A 119 14.03 -9.36 25.45
C LEU A 119 14.33 -8.56 26.73
N GLY A 120 13.51 -8.68 27.79
CA GLY A 120 13.67 -7.92 29.03
C GLY A 120 13.42 -6.41 28.89
N ILE A 121 12.65 -5.98 27.88
CA ILE A 121 12.37 -4.57 27.61
C ILE A 121 11.08 -4.15 28.33
N GLY A 122 11.24 -3.55 29.51
CA GLY A 122 10.14 -3.05 30.34
C GLY A 122 9.63 -1.65 29.96
N GLY A 123 8.40 -1.34 30.37
CA GLY A 123 7.73 -0.05 30.18
C GLY A 123 6.23 -0.15 30.50
N ALA A 124 5.63 0.96 30.96
CA ALA A 124 4.24 1.00 31.41
C ALA A 124 3.21 0.83 30.28
N THR A 125 3.54 1.31 29.08
CA THR A 125 2.70 1.22 27.88
C THR A 125 3.46 0.55 26.74
N PRO A 126 2.79 0.01 25.71
CA PRO A 126 3.46 -0.46 24.50
C PRO A 126 4.38 0.60 23.89
N GLY A 127 3.91 1.86 23.83
CA GLY A 127 4.72 2.96 23.33
C GLY A 127 5.96 3.28 24.15
N ALA A 128 5.88 3.17 25.49
CA ALA A 128 7.06 3.32 26.34
C ALA A 128 8.12 2.24 26.07
N ARG A 129 7.70 1.00 25.80
CA ARG A 129 8.60 -0.10 25.46
C ARG A 129 9.25 0.08 24.09
N PHE A 130 8.51 0.53 23.08
CA PHE A 130 9.08 0.90 21.78
C PHE A 130 10.06 2.07 21.91
N ARG A 131 9.72 3.14 22.64
CA ARG A 131 10.66 4.25 22.90
C ARG A 131 11.97 3.76 23.52
N ARG A 132 11.90 2.84 24.48
CA ARG A 132 13.08 2.23 25.10
C ARG A 132 13.93 1.45 24.08
N LEU A 133 13.30 0.55 23.32
CA LEU A 133 13.99 -0.22 22.27
C LEU A 133 14.67 0.73 21.25
N TRP A 134 14.08 1.89 20.97
CA TRP A 134 14.62 2.83 19.98
C TRP A 134 15.85 3.54 20.53
N SER A 135 15.93 3.75 21.84
CA SER A 135 17.01 4.48 22.51
C SER A 135 18.24 3.64 22.85
N GLU A 136 18.16 2.31 22.76
CA GLU A 136 19.31 1.43 23.00
C GLU A 136 20.43 1.69 21.98
N LEU A 137 21.70 1.66 22.43
CA LEU A 137 22.88 2.00 21.60
C LEU A 137 23.00 1.10 20.35
N ASP A 138 22.76 -0.20 20.50
CA ASP A 138 22.72 -1.16 19.38
C ASP A 138 21.47 -1.00 18.50
N GLY A 139 20.55 -0.12 18.89
CA GLY A 139 19.34 0.22 18.15
C GLY A 139 19.56 1.24 17.04
N ARG A 140 20.73 1.90 16.95
CA ARG A 140 20.97 3.00 15.99
C ARG A 140 22.24 2.82 15.19
N PHE A 141 22.26 3.37 13.98
CA PHE A 141 23.50 3.60 13.25
C PHE A 141 24.12 4.91 13.71
N ALA A 142 25.45 5.02 13.62
CA ALA A 142 26.14 6.27 13.91
C ALA A 142 25.67 7.39 12.97
N ASP A 143 25.62 8.62 13.47
CA ASP A 143 25.35 9.79 12.63
C ASP A 143 26.64 10.25 11.93
N SER A 144 27.08 9.45 10.96
CA SER A 144 28.29 9.67 10.15
C SER A 144 28.08 9.09 8.76
N ASP A 145 28.97 9.37 7.81
CA ASP A 145 28.90 8.74 6.49
C ASP A 145 29.05 7.22 6.57
N ALA A 146 30.00 6.73 7.37
CA ALA A 146 30.15 5.30 7.62
C ALA A 146 28.88 4.67 8.24
N GLY A 147 28.17 5.38 9.12
CA GLY A 147 26.90 4.91 9.68
C GLY A 147 25.76 4.86 8.65
N ARG A 148 25.70 5.85 7.75
CA ARG A 148 24.76 5.86 6.61
C ARG A 148 25.04 4.73 5.64
N ASP A 149 26.31 4.49 5.32
CA ASP A 149 26.73 3.40 4.43
C ASP A 149 26.41 2.03 5.05
N ALA A 150 26.63 1.88 6.36
CA ALA A 150 26.25 0.68 7.10
C ALA A 150 24.72 0.44 7.10
N ALA A 151 23.92 1.51 7.16
CA ALA A 151 22.45 1.39 7.08
C ALA A 151 22.01 0.90 5.69
N ILE A 152 22.57 1.47 4.63
CA ILE A 152 22.31 1.02 3.25
C ILE A 152 22.74 -0.43 3.04
N ALA A 153 23.93 -0.81 3.52
CA ALA A 153 24.41 -2.19 3.44
C ALA A 153 23.45 -3.16 4.15
N ALA A 154 23.00 -2.84 5.36
CA ALA A 154 22.04 -3.66 6.11
C ALA A 154 20.69 -3.79 5.39
N MET A 155 20.19 -2.71 4.78
CA MET A 155 18.98 -2.74 3.97
C MET A 155 19.14 -3.62 2.74
N ASN A 156 20.29 -3.57 2.05
CA ASN A 156 20.55 -4.42 0.89
C ASN A 156 20.75 -5.90 1.26
N THR A 157 21.36 -6.22 2.40
CA THR A 157 21.38 -7.60 2.93
C THR A 157 19.97 -8.13 3.18
N THR A 158 19.10 -7.29 3.74
CA THR A 158 17.68 -7.65 3.91
C THR A 158 17.00 -7.85 2.56
N LEU A 159 17.27 -6.94 1.61
CA LEU A 159 16.70 -7.00 0.26
C LEU A 159 17.06 -8.31 -0.46
N ASP A 160 18.31 -8.77 -0.33
CA ASP A 160 18.76 -10.04 -0.92
C ASP A 160 17.99 -11.23 -0.33
N ARG A 161 17.82 -11.25 1.00
CA ARG A 161 16.99 -12.26 1.69
C ARG A 161 15.56 -12.25 1.17
N LEU A 162 14.92 -11.08 1.10
CA LEU A 162 13.55 -10.96 0.62
C LEU A 162 13.41 -11.29 -0.88
N ARG A 163 14.41 -10.95 -1.71
CA ARG A 163 14.45 -11.26 -3.15
C ARG A 163 14.46 -12.77 -3.38
N ALA A 164 15.10 -13.55 -2.49
CA ALA A 164 15.09 -15.01 -2.54
C ALA A 164 13.73 -15.63 -2.15
N MET A 165 12.95 -14.95 -1.30
CA MET A 165 11.63 -15.43 -0.87
C MET A 165 10.53 -15.20 -1.92
N LEU A 166 10.70 -14.24 -2.85
CA LEU A 166 9.67 -13.82 -3.81
C LEU A 166 8.94 -14.98 -4.53
N PRO A 167 9.64 -15.99 -5.09
CA PRO A 167 8.96 -17.05 -5.85
C PRO A 167 7.92 -17.82 -5.01
N ALA A 168 8.20 -18.03 -3.71
CA ALA A 168 7.30 -18.76 -2.81
C ALA A 168 6.13 -17.88 -2.32
N LEU A 169 6.28 -16.56 -2.35
CA LEU A 169 5.31 -15.62 -1.80
C LEU A 169 4.34 -15.11 -2.86
N ILE A 170 4.86 -14.67 -4.00
CA ILE A 170 4.08 -14.01 -5.04
C ILE A 170 4.24 -14.67 -6.41
N GLY A 171 5.13 -15.66 -6.57
CA GLY A 171 5.36 -16.33 -7.85
C GLY A 171 6.22 -15.52 -8.82
N PRO A 172 6.17 -15.84 -10.13
CA PRO A 172 6.96 -15.15 -11.14
C PRO A 172 6.51 -13.70 -11.34
N VAL A 173 7.46 -12.80 -11.53
CA VAL A 173 7.26 -11.39 -11.85
C VAL A 173 8.19 -11.01 -13.01
N PRO A 174 7.93 -9.93 -13.77
CA PRO A 174 8.87 -9.45 -14.77
C PRO A 174 10.28 -9.28 -14.17
N GLY A 175 11.30 -9.76 -14.88
CA GLY A 175 12.67 -9.83 -14.33
C GLY A 175 13.20 -8.49 -13.84
N TYR A 176 12.91 -7.40 -14.56
CA TYR A 176 13.31 -6.05 -14.20
C TYR A 176 12.70 -5.58 -12.87
N CYS A 177 11.54 -6.09 -12.44
CA CYS A 177 10.94 -5.73 -11.15
C CYS A 177 11.79 -6.20 -9.95
N ARG A 178 12.70 -7.15 -10.14
CA ARG A 178 13.61 -7.65 -9.09
C ARG A 178 14.94 -6.89 -9.05
N ASP A 179 15.25 -6.14 -10.11
CA ASP A 179 16.47 -5.38 -10.28
C ASP A 179 16.35 -4.02 -9.58
N VAL A 180 16.40 -4.06 -8.24
CA VAL A 180 16.29 -2.89 -7.38
C VAL A 180 17.30 -2.92 -6.24
N VAL A 181 17.62 -1.73 -5.72
CA VAL A 181 18.60 -1.52 -4.65
C VAL A 181 18.17 -0.40 -3.68
N ALA A 182 18.55 -0.50 -2.40
CA ALA A 182 18.51 0.64 -1.49
C ALA A 182 19.79 1.48 -1.67
N THR A 183 19.67 2.81 -1.73
CA THR A 183 20.82 3.70 -1.96
C THR A 183 20.72 5.01 -1.21
N ARG A 184 21.86 5.68 -1.03
CA ARG A 184 21.91 7.10 -0.67
C ARG A 184 21.43 7.95 -1.85
N GLY A 185 20.85 9.10 -1.54
CA GLY A 185 20.59 10.12 -2.56
C GLY A 185 21.89 10.76 -3.03
N SER A 186 21.94 11.21 -4.28
CA SER A 186 23.01 12.10 -4.72
C SER A 186 23.02 13.41 -3.91
N PRO A 187 24.12 14.18 -3.89
CA PRO A 187 24.13 15.49 -3.25
C PRO A 187 22.98 16.42 -3.72
N GLU A 188 22.59 16.31 -5.00
CA GLU A 188 21.46 17.05 -5.58
C GLU A 188 20.09 16.56 -5.09
N GLU A 189 19.89 15.24 -4.99
CA GLU A 189 18.66 14.67 -4.45
C GLU A 189 18.50 15.02 -2.96
N GLN A 190 19.61 15.07 -2.21
CA GLN A 190 19.62 15.49 -0.82
C GLN A 190 19.29 16.99 -0.68
N SER A 191 19.92 17.86 -1.48
CA SER A 191 19.69 19.31 -1.41
C SER A 191 18.30 19.74 -1.89
N SER A 192 17.68 18.97 -2.79
CA SER A 192 16.31 19.20 -3.28
C SER A 192 15.22 18.55 -2.40
N GLY A 193 15.58 17.89 -1.31
CA GLY A 193 14.63 17.23 -0.40
C GLY A 193 13.98 15.97 -0.99
N LYS A 194 14.52 15.41 -2.09
CA LYS A 194 14.02 14.18 -2.75
C LYS A 194 14.53 12.90 -2.08
N VAL A 195 14.60 12.90 -0.76
CA VAL A 195 14.94 11.73 0.06
C VAL A 195 13.65 10.97 0.43
N GLY A 196 13.73 9.64 0.58
CA GLY A 196 12.55 8.79 0.73
C GLY A 196 11.81 8.56 -0.60
N ALA A 197 12.51 8.68 -1.74
CA ALA A 197 11.93 8.60 -3.08
C ALA A 197 12.19 7.25 -3.76
N ARG A 198 11.27 6.86 -4.66
CA ARG A 198 11.35 5.64 -5.46
C ARG A 198 11.74 5.98 -6.90
N ARG A 199 12.79 5.35 -7.41
CA ARG A 199 13.08 5.23 -8.84
C ARG A 199 12.58 3.85 -9.28
N LEU A 200 11.47 3.81 -10.00
CA LEU A 200 10.88 2.53 -10.42
C LEU A 200 11.78 1.80 -11.42
N PRO A 201 11.94 0.47 -11.31
CA PRO A 201 12.66 -0.30 -12.31
C PRO A 201 11.88 -0.34 -13.64
N MET A 202 12.63 -0.37 -14.74
CA MET A 202 12.11 -0.50 -16.10
C MET A 202 12.95 -1.52 -16.88
N PRO A 203 12.49 -2.06 -18.02
CA PRO A 203 13.34 -2.87 -18.89
C PRO A 203 14.68 -2.17 -19.19
N GLY A 204 15.79 -2.78 -18.81
CA GLY A 204 17.14 -2.25 -19.01
C GLY A 204 17.58 -1.14 -18.04
N ARG A 205 16.76 -0.79 -17.03
CA ARG A 205 17.12 0.22 -16.02
C ARG A 205 16.77 -0.26 -14.61
N PRO A 206 17.76 -0.41 -13.71
CA PRO A 206 17.51 -0.81 -12.33
C PRO A 206 16.71 0.26 -11.59
N GLY A 207 15.86 -0.19 -10.67
CA GLY A 207 15.15 0.67 -9.74
C GLY A 207 15.98 0.95 -8.49
N ALA A 208 15.60 1.97 -7.74
CA ALA A 208 16.25 2.27 -6.47
C ALA A 208 15.29 2.95 -5.48
N TYR A 209 15.40 2.57 -4.21
CA TYR A 209 14.83 3.34 -3.11
C TYR A 209 15.91 4.25 -2.54
N VAL A 210 15.72 5.57 -2.71
CA VAL A 210 16.61 6.60 -2.18
C VAL A 210 16.24 6.84 -0.72
N VAL A 211 17.01 6.23 0.19
CA VAL A 211 16.67 6.20 1.61
C VAL A 211 16.90 7.57 2.24
N ASP A 212 15.91 8.06 2.99
CA ASP A 212 16.09 9.24 3.82
C ASP A 212 16.89 8.91 5.08
N LEU A 213 18.16 9.30 5.05
CA LEU A 213 19.13 9.16 6.12
C LEU A 213 19.59 10.52 6.67
N THR A 214 18.74 11.55 6.53
CA THR A 214 19.03 12.91 7.03
C THR A 214 19.14 12.91 8.56
N ARG A 215 18.22 12.23 9.23
CA ARG A 215 18.19 12.10 10.70
C ARG A 215 18.39 10.64 11.11
N MET A 216 19.65 10.25 11.31
CA MET A 216 20.02 8.84 11.62
C MET A 216 19.42 8.35 12.95
N ALA A 217 19.30 9.24 13.94
CA ALA A 217 18.64 8.98 15.20
C ALA A 217 17.19 8.47 15.01
N ASP A 218 16.56 8.90 13.93
CA ASP A 218 15.15 8.66 13.67
C ASP A 218 14.93 7.39 12.81
N ARG A 219 16.01 6.65 12.53
CA ARG A 219 16.05 5.39 11.77
C ARG A 219 16.57 4.22 12.63
N PRO A 220 15.78 3.70 13.58
CA PRO A 220 16.18 2.55 14.38
C PRO A 220 16.52 1.36 13.47
N ARG A 221 17.65 0.68 13.74
CA ARG A 221 18.14 -0.49 13.01
C ARG A 221 17.04 -1.53 12.81
N CYS A 222 16.33 -1.86 13.88
CA CYS A 222 15.26 -2.86 13.89
C CYS A 222 14.05 -2.51 13.01
N SER A 223 13.85 -1.23 12.66
CA SER A 223 12.73 -0.78 11.84
C SER A 223 12.98 -0.92 10.33
N LEU A 224 14.26 -0.90 9.91
CA LEU A 224 14.62 -0.88 8.49
C LEU A 224 14.20 -2.14 7.71
N PRO A 225 14.24 -3.37 8.26
CA PRO A 225 13.84 -4.55 7.50
C PRO A 225 12.39 -4.49 6.97
N SER A 226 11.46 -3.94 7.76
CA SER A 226 10.08 -3.74 7.31
C SER A 226 9.99 -2.65 6.23
N VAL A 227 10.80 -1.59 6.33
CA VAL A 227 10.89 -0.56 5.28
C VAL A 227 11.39 -1.19 3.96
N VAL A 228 12.35 -2.10 4.00
CA VAL A 228 12.81 -2.82 2.80
C VAL A 228 11.65 -3.62 2.18
N ALA A 229 10.86 -4.32 2.99
CA ALA A 229 9.70 -5.07 2.49
C ALA A 229 8.63 -4.16 1.87
N HIS A 230 8.40 -2.99 2.45
CA HIS A 230 7.42 -2.00 2.03
C HIS A 230 7.84 -1.26 0.75
N GLU A 231 9.03 -0.67 0.77
CA GLU A 231 9.53 0.23 -0.27
C GLU A 231 10.11 -0.52 -1.46
N LEU A 232 10.73 -1.68 -1.23
CA LEU A 232 11.40 -2.48 -2.26
C LEU A 232 10.60 -3.76 -2.53
N LEU A 233 11.03 -4.91 -2.01
CA LEU A 233 10.52 -6.23 -2.38
C LEU A 233 9.93 -6.94 -1.16
N PRO A 234 8.70 -7.50 -1.22
CA PRO A 234 7.78 -7.56 -2.37
C PRO A 234 6.86 -6.34 -2.54
N GLY A 235 7.07 -5.24 -1.83
CA GLY A 235 6.18 -4.08 -1.82
C GLY A 235 6.17 -3.25 -3.11
N HIS A 236 6.43 -1.95 -2.99
CA HIS A 236 6.21 -0.99 -4.07
C HIS A 236 6.99 -1.26 -5.35
N MET A 237 8.23 -1.76 -5.27
CA MET A 237 9.04 -2.02 -6.47
C MET A 237 8.58 -3.24 -7.27
N ILE A 238 7.71 -4.08 -6.72
CA ILE A 238 6.99 -5.08 -7.50
C ILE A 238 5.69 -4.49 -8.05
N GLN A 239 4.91 -3.85 -7.17
CA GLN A 239 3.54 -3.47 -7.51
C GLN A 239 3.46 -2.32 -8.51
N LEU A 240 4.20 -1.24 -8.31
CA LEU A 240 4.10 -0.03 -9.13
C LEU A 240 4.56 -0.27 -10.58
N PRO A 241 5.65 -1.01 -10.88
CA PRO A 241 6.04 -1.28 -12.26
C PRO A 241 5.07 -2.21 -12.99
N ILE A 242 4.48 -3.19 -12.31
CA ILE A 242 3.44 -4.05 -12.88
C ILE A 242 2.19 -3.21 -13.21
N GLU A 243 1.78 -2.34 -12.29
CA GLU A 243 0.67 -1.41 -12.52
C GLU A 243 0.95 -0.47 -13.70
N ALA A 244 2.15 0.11 -13.77
CA ALA A 244 2.52 1.01 -14.87
C ALA A 244 2.45 0.29 -16.23
N ALA A 245 2.87 -0.98 -16.29
CA ALA A 245 2.77 -1.80 -17.49
C ALA A 245 1.30 -2.10 -17.89
N ALA A 246 0.41 -2.24 -16.90
CA ALA A 246 -1.02 -2.42 -17.12
C ALA A 246 -1.71 -1.16 -17.65
N ARG A 247 -1.11 0.04 -17.50
CA ARG A 247 -1.63 1.33 -18.00
C ARG A 247 -3.08 1.63 -17.56
N PRO A 248 -3.40 1.60 -16.24
CA PRO A 248 -4.73 1.94 -15.75
C PRO A 248 -5.08 3.41 -16.07
N HIS A 249 -6.35 3.67 -16.34
CA HIS A 249 -6.83 5.03 -16.59
C HIS A 249 -6.70 5.92 -15.33
N LYS A 250 -6.48 7.23 -15.50
CA LYS A 250 -6.31 8.20 -14.39
C LYS A 250 -7.49 8.23 -13.40
N LEU A 251 -8.72 7.98 -13.85
CA LEU A 251 -9.88 7.85 -12.94
C LEU A 251 -9.73 6.66 -12.00
N ARG A 252 -9.22 5.52 -12.50
CA ARG A 252 -8.93 4.35 -11.67
C ARG A 252 -7.87 4.67 -10.61
N LEU A 253 -6.86 5.47 -10.97
CA LEU A 253 -5.86 5.95 -10.01
C LEU A 253 -6.46 6.83 -8.90
N SER A 254 -7.42 7.70 -9.25
CA SER A 254 -8.11 8.62 -8.32
C SER A 254 -9.10 7.94 -7.36
N TYR A 255 -9.70 6.82 -7.78
CA TYR A 255 -10.75 6.11 -7.03
C TYR A 255 -10.33 4.76 -6.44
N ALA A 256 -9.06 4.38 -6.57
CA ALA A 256 -8.42 3.30 -5.81
C ALA A 256 -7.04 3.74 -5.24
N PRO A 257 -6.91 4.94 -4.64
CA PRO A 257 -5.60 5.51 -4.32
C PRO A 257 -4.83 4.70 -3.26
N GLY A 258 -5.54 4.07 -2.33
CA GLY A 258 -4.93 3.34 -1.21
C GLY A 258 -4.43 1.93 -1.54
N PHE A 259 -4.66 1.41 -2.76
CA PHE A 259 -4.25 0.05 -3.11
C PHE A 259 -2.73 -0.14 -3.04
N ALA A 260 -1.96 0.82 -3.56
CA ALA A 260 -0.50 0.72 -3.60
C ALA A 260 0.09 0.63 -2.19
N GLU A 261 -0.39 1.49 -1.28
CA GLU A 261 -0.02 1.45 0.14
C GLU A 261 -0.51 0.16 0.82
N GLY A 262 -1.76 -0.25 0.55
CA GLY A 262 -2.33 -1.48 1.10
C GLY A 262 -1.55 -2.73 0.70
N TRP A 263 -1.07 -2.81 -0.56
CA TRP A 263 -0.20 -3.87 -1.03
C TRP A 263 1.11 -3.91 -0.22
N SER A 264 1.78 -2.77 -0.06
CA SER A 264 3.07 -2.71 0.65
C SER A 264 2.93 -3.01 2.14
N ILE A 265 1.84 -2.59 2.79
CA ILE A 265 1.53 -2.97 4.17
C ILE A 265 1.29 -4.48 4.29
N HIS A 266 0.57 -5.06 3.33
CA HIS A 266 0.38 -6.52 3.27
C HIS A 266 1.71 -7.24 3.00
N ALA A 267 2.58 -6.71 2.14
CA ALA A 267 3.89 -7.26 1.82
C ALA A 267 4.77 -7.41 3.07
N GLU A 268 4.75 -6.43 3.97
CA GLU A 268 5.45 -6.51 5.26
C GLU A 268 4.96 -7.68 6.11
N ARG A 269 3.63 -7.84 6.22
CA ARG A 269 3.04 -8.99 6.93
C ARG A 269 3.34 -10.31 6.23
N LEU A 270 3.34 -10.32 4.91
CA LEU A 270 3.58 -11.51 4.09
C LEU A 270 4.98 -12.08 4.36
N VAL A 271 6.02 -11.24 4.33
CA VAL A 271 7.40 -11.68 4.63
C VAL A 271 7.58 -12.05 6.09
N ALA A 272 6.95 -11.32 7.02
CA ALA A 272 6.99 -11.65 8.45
C ALA A 272 6.39 -13.04 8.72
N ARG A 273 5.21 -13.33 8.15
CA ARG A 273 4.54 -14.64 8.26
C ARG A 273 5.31 -15.77 7.58
N ALA A 274 6.14 -15.45 6.60
CA ALA A 274 7.00 -16.40 5.91
C ALA A 274 8.35 -16.62 6.63
N GLY A 275 8.55 -16.02 7.80
CA GLY A 275 9.75 -16.24 8.62
C GLY A 275 10.94 -15.37 8.26
N ALA A 276 10.73 -14.24 7.56
CA ALA A 276 11.82 -13.30 7.26
C ALA A 276 12.52 -12.77 8.52
N TRP A 277 11.82 -12.72 9.66
CA TRP A 277 12.32 -12.20 10.94
C TRP A 277 12.37 -13.28 12.04
N ALA A 278 12.31 -14.57 11.68
CA ALA A 278 12.19 -15.65 12.66
C ALA A 278 13.38 -15.74 13.62
N ASP A 279 14.57 -15.36 13.15
CA ASP A 279 15.84 -15.34 13.85
C ASP A 279 16.21 -13.97 14.45
N ASP A 280 15.38 -12.94 14.21
CA ASP A 280 15.60 -11.58 14.70
C ASP A 280 14.33 -11.02 15.37
N PRO A 281 14.17 -11.23 16.70
CA PRO A 281 13.02 -10.72 17.44
C PRO A 281 12.95 -9.18 17.45
N ARG A 282 14.09 -8.48 17.27
CA ARG A 282 14.11 -7.01 17.18
C ARG A 282 13.55 -6.56 15.83
N ALA A 283 13.92 -7.21 14.72
CA ALA A 283 13.29 -6.94 13.42
C ALA A 283 11.79 -7.26 13.42
N MET A 284 11.37 -8.32 14.12
CA MET A 284 9.94 -8.61 14.31
C MET A 284 9.23 -7.49 15.08
N LEU A 285 9.84 -6.94 16.14
CA LEU A 285 9.33 -5.77 16.84
C LEU A 285 9.26 -4.52 15.94
N GLY A 286 10.25 -4.31 15.07
CA GLY A 286 10.21 -3.24 14.07
C GLY A 286 9.04 -3.37 13.11
N TYR A 287 8.79 -4.57 12.57
CA TYR A 287 7.59 -4.86 11.78
C TYR A 287 6.30 -4.60 12.56
N LEU A 288 6.22 -5.07 13.82
CA LEU A 288 5.01 -4.89 14.65
C LEU A 288 4.76 -3.41 14.96
N HIS A 289 5.80 -2.64 15.20
CA HIS A 289 5.70 -1.18 15.34
C HIS A 289 5.14 -0.55 14.07
N TRP A 290 5.71 -0.88 12.91
CA TRP A 290 5.21 -0.42 11.62
C TRP A 290 3.76 -0.84 11.37
N ARG A 291 3.36 -2.05 11.76
CA ARG A 291 1.94 -2.46 11.67
C ARG A 291 1.05 -1.62 12.59
N LEU A 292 1.47 -1.40 13.84
CA LEU A 292 0.76 -0.55 14.79
C LEU A 292 0.66 0.89 14.28
N PHE A 293 1.68 1.42 13.62
CA PHE A 293 1.67 2.74 12.99
C PHE A 293 0.52 2.92 12.01
N ARG A 294 0.29 1.97 11.09
CA ARG A 294 -0.82 2.09 10.14
C ARG A 294 -2.17 1.88 10.81
N ILE A 295 -2.28 0.93 11.75
CA ILE A 295 -3.54 0.66 12.47
C ILE A 295 -3.94 1.86 13.32
N THR A 296 -3.01 2.42 14.09
CA THR A 296 -3.29 3.51 15.04
C THR A 296 -3.57 4.83 14.33
N ARG A 297 -2.94 5.11 13.18
CA ARG A 297 -3.29 6.24 12.31
C ARG A 297 -4.70 6.11 11.72
N ALA A 298 -5.10 4.91 11.30
CA ALA A 298 -6.48 4.65 10.88
C ALA A 298 -7.48 4.86 12.03
N ARG A 299 -7.12 4.48 13.26
CA ARG A 299 -7.95 4.77 14.44
C ARG A 299 -8.00 6.25 14.78
N ALA A 300 -6.89 6.98 14.64
CA ALA A 300 -6.84 8.42 14.86
C ALA A 300 -7.66 9.19 13.81
N ASP A 301 -7.64 8.75 12.55
CA ASP A 301 -8.46 9.27 11.46
C ASP A 301 -9.96 9.15 11.78
N ILE A 302 -10.41 7.98 12.24
CA ILE A 302 -11.79 7.82 12.76
C ILE A 302 -12.02 8.68 14.02
N GLY A 303 -11.07 8.68 14.95
CA GLY A 303 -11.18 9.45 16.19
C GLY A 303 -11.40 10.95 15.96
N ILE A 304 -10.62 11.55 15.06
CA ILE A 304 -10.71 12.97 14.72
C ILE A 304 -12.02 13.26 13.97
N HIS A 305 -12.35 12.48 12.94
CA HIS A 305 -13.43 12.82 12.01
C HIS A 305 -14.81 12.28 12.37
N VAL A 306 -14.90 11.29 13.26
CA VAL A 306 -16.15 10.67 13.69
C VAL A 306 -16.43 10.95 15.17
N HIS A 307 -15.41 10.90 16.02
CA HIS A 307 -15.56 11.06 17.47
C HIS A 307 -15.16 12.45 17.99
N GLY A 308 -14.64 13.32 17.11
CA GLY A 308 -14.27 14.69 17.46
C GLY A 308 -13.05 14.80 18.38
N TRP A 309 -12.11 13.84 18.34
CA TRP A 309 -10.88 13.93 19.13
C TRP A 309 -10.11 15.20 18.78
N SER A 310 -9.59 15.87 19.80
CA SER A 310 -8.61 16.93 19.60
C SER A 310 -7.29 16.35 19.08
N ILE A 311 -6.46 17.19 18.46
CA ILE A 311 -5.13 16.77 17.98
C ILE A 311 -4.25 16.29 19.15
N ASP A 312 -4.35 16.94 20.30
CA ASP A 312 -3.62 16.54 21.52
C ASP A 312 -4.11 15.19 22.04
N GLU A 313 -5.42 14.96 22.00
CA GLU A 313 -6.02 13.70 22.38
C GLU A 313 -5.57 12.54 21.46
N ALA A 314 -5.57 12.79 20.15
CA ALA A 314 -5.07 11.84 19.16
C ALA A 314 -3.57 11.56 19.36
N ARG A 315 -2.76 12.61 19.60
CA ARG A 315 -1.33 12.48 19.89
C ARG A 315 -1.07 11.60 21.11
N ALA A 316 -1.76 11.87 22.22
CA ALA A 316 -1.59 11.12 23.47
C ALA A 316 -1.86 9.63 23.27
N ARG A 317 -2.93 9.30 22.54
CA ARG A 317 -3.26 7.90 22.19
C ARG A 317 -2.23 7.25 21.29
N LEU A 318 -1.73 7.97 20.27
CA LEU A 318 -0.67 7.44 19.41
C LEU A 318 0.61 7.13 20.20
N ASP A 319 1.06 8.05 21.07
CA ASP A 319 2.23 7.80 21.92
C ASP A 319 2.00 6.62 22.88
N GLU A 320 0.81 6.49 23.45
CA GLU A 320 0.48 5.34 24.32
C GLU A 320 0.54 4.01 23.55
N TRP A 321 -0.09 3.95 22.37
CA TRP A 321 -0.29 2.70 21.63
C TRP A 321 0.95 2.20 20.89
N GLN A 322 1.82 3.10 20.44
CA GLN A 322 2.98 2.73 19.62
C GLN A 322 4.26 3.52 19.93
N GLY A 323 4.17 4.58 20.74
CA GLY A 323 5.31 5.46 21.00
C GLY A 323 5.64 6.34 19.81
N VAL A 324 6.80 7.01 19.86
CA VAL A 324 7.25 7.89 18.77
C VAL A 324 7.46 7.06 17.48
N PRO A 325 7.03 7.54 16.32
CA PRO A 325 7.24 6.84 15.06
C PRO A 325 8.73 6.57 14.80
N ALA A 326 9.08 5.38 14.31
CA ALA A 326 10.28 5.26 13.48
C ALA A 326 10.03 6.18 12.26
N TYR A 327 10.90 7.14 12.02
CA TYR A 327 10.49 8.40 11.38
C TYR A 327 10.15 8.26 9.90
N PHE A 328 9.06 8.88 9.47
CA PHE A 328 8.86 9.43 8.11
C PHE A 328 8.23 10.82 8.20
N ALA A 329 7.50 11.09 9.29
CA ALA A 329 7.05 12.41 9.72
C ALA A 329 6.95 12.42 11.26
N PRO A 330 7.28 13.53 11.94
CA PRO A 330 6.86 13.76 13.33
C PRO A 330 5.34 13.67 13.47
N PHE A 331 4.86 13.42 14.70
CA PHE A 331 3.42 13.39 14.96
C PHE A 331 2.71 14.68 14.55
N GLU A 332 3.36 15.82 14.70
CA GLU A 332 2.86 17.14 14.31
C GLU A 332 2.51 17.17 12.82
N THR A 333 3.41 16.67 11.97
CA THR A 333 3.19 16.60 10.52
C THR A 333 2.12 15.56 10.17
N ASP A 334 2.17 14.39 10.80
CA ASP A 334 1.24 13.29 10.46
C ASP A 334 -0.19 13.59 10.92
N LEU A 335 -0.38 14.11 12.14
CA LEU A 335 -1.69 14.49 12.66
C LEU A 335 -2.32 15.65 11.88
N ALA A 336 -1.52 16.63 11.45
CA ALA A 336 -2.00 17.71 10.59
C ALA A 336 -2.53 17.15 9.25
N ARG A 337 -1.84 16.16 8.67
CA ARG A 337 -2.32 15.48 7.46
C ARG A 337 -3.57 14.65 7.71
N ILE A 338 -3.64 13.91 8.82
CA ILE A 338 -4.83 13.14 9.20
C ILE A 338 -6.04 14.07 9.32
N ALA A 339 -5.88 15.23 9.95
CA ALA A 339 -6.94 16.23 10.06
C ALA A 339 -7.34 16.84 8.70
N ALA A 340 -6.40 17.03 7.78
CA ALA A 340 -6.66 17.59 6.45
C ALA A 340 -7.23 16.57 5.44
N GLU A 341 -6.95 15.28 5.61
CA GLU A 341 -7.22 14.22 4.63
C GLU A 341 -8.16 13.12 5.20
N PRO A 342 -9.43 13.45 5.53
CA PRO A 342 -10.36 12.51 6.17
C PRO A 342 -10.50 11.18 5.41
N ALA A 343 -10.54 10.09 6.17
CA ALA A 343 -10.68 8.70 5.74
C ALA A 343 -9.47 8.11 5.00
N THR A 344 -8.42 8.89 4.73
CA THR A 344 -7.25 8.44 3.92
C THR A 344 -6.45 7.37 4.63
N ARG A 345 -6.12 7.56 5.92
CA ARG A 345 -5.33 6.58 6.68
C ARG A 345 -6.13 5.33 6.99
N THR A 346 -7.43 5.50 7.18
CA THR A 346 -8.38 4.39 7.28
C THR A 346 -8.42 3.58 5.98
N ALA A 347 -8.48 4.24 4.82
CA ALA A 347 -8.49 3.56 3.53
C ALA A 347 -7.21 2.74 3.28
N GLU A 348 -6.03 3.31 3.52
CA GLU A 348 -4.73 2.62 3.37
C GLU A 348 -4.68 1.31 4.18
N MET A 349 -5.03 1.37 5.47
CA MET A 349 -5.04 0.18 6.32
C MET A 349 -6.13 -0.82 5.90
N LEU A 350 -7.30 -0.35 5.45
CA LEU A 350 -8.36 -1.24 5.01
C LEU A 350 -8.04 -1.95 3.69
N PHE A 351 -7.28 -1.33 2.78
CA PHE A 351 -6.79 -2.03 1.59
C PHE A 351 -5.87 -3.19 1.97
N ALA A 352 -4.95 -2.97 2.92
CA ALA A 352 -4.12 -4.04 3.46
C ALA A 352 -4.99 -5.16 4.05
N LEU A 353 -5.97 -4.81 4.90
CA LEU A 353 -6.87 -5.81 5.50
C LEU A 353 -7.72 -6.56 4.46
N ALA A 354 -8.13 -5.91 3.37
CA ALA A 354 -8.86 -6.57 2.29
C ALA A 354 -7.98 -7.61 1.58
N ILE A 355 -6.72 -7.28 1.28
CA ILE A 355 -5.75 -8.22 0.69
C ILE A 355 -5.47 -9.36 1.68
N GLU A 356 -5.27 -9.04 2.95
CA GLU A 356 -5.01 -10.03 4.01
C GLU A 356 -6.18 -10.99 4.25
N ASP A 357 -7.41 -10.49 4.17
CA ASP A 357 -8.62 -11.30 4.26
C ASP A 357 -8.76 -12.18 3.01
N GLY A 358 -8.42 -11.67 1.82
CA GLY A 358 -8.39 -12.47 0.60
C GLY A 358 -7.32 -13.56 0.59
N ALA A 359 -6.15 -13.29 1.18
CA ALA A 359 -5.06 -14.25 1.34
C ALA A 359 -5.31 -15.28 2.47
N ARG A 360 -6.38 -15.12 3.27
CA ARG A 360 -6.63 -15.96 4.45
C ARG A 360 -6.83 -17.43 4.03
N GLY A 361 -6.15 -18.32 4.73
CA GLY A 361 -6.20 -19.77 4.47
C GLY A 361 -5.42 -20.24 3.24
N LYS A 362 -4.97 -19.33 2.35
CA LYS A 362 -4.21 -19.68 1.15
C LYS A 362 -2.74 -19.95 1.48
N ARG A 363 -2.15 -20.94 0.79
CA ARG A 363 -0.73 -21.33 0.89
C ARG A 363 -0.23 -21.82 -0.47
N GLY A 364 1.09 -21.82 -0.68
CA GLY A 364 1.72 -22.32 -1.89
C GLY A 364 1.09 -21.74 -3.16
N ALA A 365 0.73 -22.61 -4.12
CA ALA A 365 0.14 -22.21 -5.39
C ALA A 365 -1.13 -21.35 -5.25
N ALA A 366 -2.00 -21.62 -4.26
CA ALA A 366 -3.22 -20.84 -4.06
C ALA A 366 -2.92 -19.40 -3.60
N LEU A 367 -1.90 -19.21 -2.76
CA LEU A 367 -1.47 -17.88 -2.32
C LEU A 367 -0.84 -17.10 -3.46
N ILE A 368 0.01 -17.76 -4.24
CA ILE A 368 0.64 -17.20 -5.44
C ILE A 368 -0.43 -16.78 -6.45
N ALA A 369 -1.40 -17.65 -6.75
CA ALA A 369 -2.49 -17.34 -7.67
C ALA A 369 -3.29 -16.10 -7.25
N PHE A 370 -3.59 -15.97 -5.95
CA PHE A 370 -4.27 -14.79 -5.43
C PHE A 370 -3.44 -13.51 -5.61
N HIS A 371 -2.15 -13.53 -5.22
CA HIS A 371 -1.28 -12.37 -5.38
C HIS A 371 -1.11 -11.96 -6.85
N GLN A 372 -0.94 -12.93 -7.75
CA GLN A 372 -0.86 -12.69 -9.19
C GLN A 372 -2.16 -12.05 -9.71
N ALA A 373 -3.32 -12.59 -9.30
CA ALA A 373 -4.61 -12.08 -9.70
C ALA A 373 -4.83 -10.62 -9.28
N ILE A 374 -4.33 -10.18 -8.12
CA ILE A 374 -4.50 -8.78 -7.69
C ILE A 374 -3.39 -7.84 -8.18
N LEU A 375 -2.29 -8.36 -8.73
CA LEU A 375 -1.19 -7.54 -9.26
C LEU A 375 -1.31 -7.28 -10.76
N VAL A 376 -1.63 -8.30 -11.56
CA VAL A 376 -1.45 -8.29 -13.02
C VAL A 376 -2.21 -7.17 -13.73
N ASP A 377 -3.38 -6.77 -13.22
CA ASP A 377 -4.19 -5.73 -13.83
C ASP A 377 -3.97 -4.34 -13.21
N GLY A 378 -3.02 -4.19 -12.28
CA GLY A 378 -2.78 -2.95 -11.52
C GLY A 378 -3.78 -2.69 -10.39
N ARG A 379 -3.67 -1.52 -9.73
CA ARG A 379 -4.50 -1.20 -8.55
C ARG A 379 -5.99 -1.34 -8.74
N MET A 380 -6.72 -1.82 -7.75
CA MET A 380 -8.17 -1.99 -7.82
C MET A 380 -8.81 -1.67 -6.49
N ARG A 381 -10.14 -1.46 -6.48
CA ARG A 381 -10.91 -1.25 -5.24
C ARG A 381 -10.96 -2.54 -4.41
N SER A 382 -11.21 -2.41 -3.11
CA SER A 382 -11.29 -3.55 -2.18
C SER A 382 -12.37 -4.58 -2.54
N ASP A 383 -13.43 -4.16 -3.21
CA ASP A 383 -14.50 -5.06 -3.68
C ASP A 383 -13.99 -6.00 -4.76
N GLU A 384 -13.10 -5.51 -5.63
CA GLU A 384 -12.46 -6.32 -6.65
C GLU A 384 -11.44 -7.29 -6.04
N ILE A 385 -10.65 -6.83 -5.06
CA ILE A 385 -9.78 -7.73 -4.28
C ILE A 385 -10.60 -8.88 -3.69
N ARG A 386 -11.77 -8.59 -3.12
CA ARG A 386 -12.67 -9.59 -2.54
C ARG A 386 -13.24 -10.56 -3.58
N ARG A 387 -13.53 -10.09 -4.80
CA ARG A 387 -14.00 -10.95 -5.91
C ARG A 387 -12.92 -11.91 -6.40
N ARG A 388 -11.65 -11.52 -6.30
CA ARG A 388 -10.49 -12.32 -6.73
C ARG A 388 -9.92 -13.24 -5.64
N ALA A 389 -10.43 -13.12 -4.42
CA ALA A 389 -10.08 -13.97 -3.28
C ALA A 389 -10.82 -15.30 -3.33
#